data_AF-A0A3D2G499-F1
#
_entry.id   AF-A0A3D2G499-F1
#
_cell.length_a   1.000
_cell.length_b   1.000
_cell.length_c   1.000
_cell.angle_alpha   90.00
_cell.angle_beta   90.00
_cell.angle_gamma   90.00
#
_symmetry.space_group_name_H-M   'P 1'
#
loop_
_entity.id
_entity.type
_entity.pdbx_description
1 polymer ?
#
loop_
_entity_poly.entity_id
_entity_poly.type
_entity_poly.pdbx_seq_one_letter_code
_entity_poly.pdbx_strand_id
1 'polypeptide(L)'
;MEKKKRVSFGMFLVTIGIVYGDIGTSPLYVMKSILKGNGGIAHVNEDFILGALSLIIWTITLLTTVKYVLIAMRADNNGEGGIFSLYALVKKVAPWLIFPAMIGGAALLADGVLTPAVTVTTAVEGLRSIPAMNRFLGSGQAHVVLITLVIISTLFAVQWAGTSKIGKAFGPVMLVWFSFLGIMGLLHVFDRPGVLLAFNPVYAARILVSPYNKAGFMILGSVFLATTGAEALYSDMGHVGRGNIYASWPFVKACLILNYLGQGAWTLTHTASGTLAAIPDMNPFFQMLPEALRAP
;
A
#
# COMPACT_ATOMS: atom_id res chain seq x y z
N MET A 1 32.00 19.85 4.34
CA MET A 1 31.60 19.07 5.54
C MET A 1 30.08 18.99 5.56
N GLU A 2 29.52 17.85 5.13
CA GLU A 2 28.09 17.59 5.17
C GLU A 2 27.65 17.47 6.64
N LYS A 3 26.92 18.45 7.18
CA LYS A 3 26.38 18.36 8.54
C LYS A 3 25.50 17.11 8.60
N LYS A 4 25.93 16.08 9.35
CA LYS A 4 25.11 14.94 9.77
C LYS A 4 23.86 15.52 10.47
N LYS A 5 22.77 15.74 9.72
CA LYS A 5 21.46 16.08 10.29
C LYS A 5 21.11 14.90 11.20
N ARG A 6 21.15 15.11 12.52
CA ARG A 6 20.67 14.12 13.48
C ARG A 6 19.23 13.80 13.12
N VAL A 7 18.91 12.52 12.92
CA VAL A 7 17.55 12.05 12.73
C VAL A 7 16.78 12.43 13.99
N SER A 8 15.93 13.46 13.89
CA SER A 8 15.06 13.89 14.98
C SER A 8 13.74 13.15 14.89
N PHE A 9 13.13 12.81 16.02
CA PHE A 9 11.81 12.19 16.07
C PHE A 9 10.75 13.01 15.32
N GLY A 10 10.87 14.34 15.33
CA GLY A 10 10.01 15.21 14.53
C GLY A 10 10.19 15.02 13.02
N MET A 11 11.42 14.81 12.54
CA MET A 11 11.68 14.51 11.13
C MET A 11 11.21 13.11 10.75
N PHE A 12 11.33 12.14 11.66
CA PHE A 12 10.77 10.80 11.48
C PHE A 12 9.24 10.84 11.28
N LEU A 13 8.52 11.60 12.12
CA LEU A 13 7.08 11.81 11.97
C LEU A 13 6.73 12.48 10.65
N VAL A 14 7.49 13.51 10.25
CA VAL A 14 7.27 14.19 8.96
C VAL A 14 7.51 13.25 7.78
N THR A 15 8.58 12.44 7.83
CA THR A 15 8.86 11.42 6.81
C THR A 15 7.74 10.40 6.74
N ILE A 16 7.24 9.91 7.88
CA ILE A 16 6.15 8.94 7.88
C ILE A 16 4.84 9.53 7.35
N GLY A 17 4.52 10.76 7.72
CA GLY A 17 3.29 11.44 7.31
C GLY A 17 3.23 11.76 5.83
N ILE A 18 4.31 12.35 5.30
CA ILE A 18 4.31 12.89 3.93
C ILE A 18 4.65 11.79 2.92
N VAL A 19 5.62 10.92 3.23
CA VAL A 19 6.21 10.04 2.22
C VAL A 19 5.50 8.70 2.11
N TYR A 20 5.08 8.13 3.24
CA TYR A 20 4.50 6.78 3.25
C TYR A 20 2.98 6.77 3.31
N GLY A 21 2.33 7.93 3.19
CA GLY A 21 0.87 8.06 3.14
C GLY A 21 0.27 7.09 2.13
N ASP A 22 0.76 7.15 0.90
CA ASP A 22 0.22 6.38 -0.23
C ASP A 22 0.45 4.87 -0.06
N ILE A 23 1.71 4.44 0.11
CA ILE A 23 2.06 3.01 0.31
C ILE A 23 1.41 2.41 1.56
N GLY A 24 1.07 3.24 2.55
CA GLY A 24 0.36 2.83 3.77
C GLY A 24 -1.10 2.44 3.52
N THR A 25 -1.70 2.86 2.41
CA THR A 25 -3.09 2.52 2.05
C THR A 25 -3.22 1.24 1.25
N SER A 26 -2.14 0.77 0.60
CA SER A 26 -2.13 -0.45 -0.22
C SER A 26 -2.73 -1.70 0.44
N PRO A 27 -2.51 -1.95 1.76
CA PRO A 27 -3.11 -3.12 2.41
C PRO A 27 -4.64 -3.15 2.40
N LEU A 28 -5.31 -2.01 2.17
CA LEU A 28 -6.77 -1.92 2.06
C LEU A 28 -7.31 -2.62 0.81
N TYR A 29 -6.56 -2.67 -0.29
CA TYR A 29 -7.09 -3.12 -1.58
C TYR A 29 -6.29 -4.25 -2.24
N VAL A 30 -5.01 -4.45 -1.90
CA VAL A 30 -4.15 -5.44 -2.56
C VAL A 30 -4.67 -6.88 -2.41
N MET A 31 -4.89 -7.35 -1.17
CA MET A 31 -5.37 -8.73 -0.99
C MET A 31 -6.80 -8.91 -1.51
N LYS A 32 -7.66 -7.90 -1.38
CA LYS A 32 -8.98 -7.89 -2.02
C LYS A 32 -8.84 -8.12 -3.53
N SER A 33 -7.94 -7.39 -4.19
CA SER A 33 -7.67 -7.52 -5.63
C SER A 33 -7.14 -8.91 -6.00
N ILE A 34 -6.19 -9.45 -5.22
CA ILE A 34 -5.62 -10.79 -5.45
C ILE A 34 -6.69 -11.88 -5.32
N LEU A 35 -7.50 -11.85 -4.26
CA LEU A 35 -8.58 -12.83 -4.07
C LEU A 35 -9.62 -12.72 -5.17
N LYS A 36 -10.05 -11.50 -5.50
CA LYS A 36 -11.02 -11.24 -6.57
C LYS A 36 -10.52 -11.77 -7.92
N GLY A 37 -9.24 -11.53 -8.23
CA GLY A 37 -8.60 -12.04 -9.45
C GLY A 37 -8.54 -13.57 -9.54
N ASN A 38 -8.58 -14.27 -8.40
CA ASN A 38 -8.59 -15.74 -8.35
C ASN A 38 -10.01 -16.35 -8.22
N GLY A 39 -11.07 -15.53 -8.31
CA GLY A 39 -12.46 -15.97 -8.20
C GLY A 39 -13.01 -15.98 -6.77
N GLY A 40 -12.36 -15.27 -5.83
CA GLY A 40 -12.81 -15.12 -4.45
C GLY A 40 -12.21 -16.14 -3.47
N ILE A 41 -12.61 -16.03 -2.20
CA ILE A 41 -12.04 -16.82 -1.10
C ILE A 41 -12.31 -18.33 -1.22
N ALA A 42 -13.38 -18.73 -1.91
CA ALA A 42 -13.72 -20.16 -2.09
C ALA A 42 -12.73 -20.93 -2.98
N HIS A 43 -11.89 -20.21 -3.74
CA HIS A 43 -10.95 -20.79 -4.69
C HIS A 43 -9.49 -20.65 -4.28
N VAL A 44 -9.23 -20.18 -3.05
CA VAL A 44 -7.87 -20.09 -2.53
C VAL A 44 -7.54 -21.27 -1.62
N ASN A 45 -6.30 -21.73 -1.73
CA ASN A 45 -5.72 -22.74 -0.86
C ASN A 45 -4.44 -22.19 -0.22
N GLU A 46 -3.79 -23.02 0.61
CA GLU A 46 -2.57 -22.64 1.31
C GLU A 46 -1.44 -22.25 0.36
N ASP A 47 -1.20 -23.04 -0.69
CA ASP A 47 -0.17 -22.75 -1.70
C ASP A 47 -0.40 -21.41 -2.40
N PHE A 48 -1.66 -21.07 -2.71
CA PHE A 48 -2.02 -19.81 -3.34
C PHE A 48 -1.72 -18.63 -2.41
N ILE A 49 -2.16 -18.70 -1.14
CA ILE A 49 -1.94 -17.59 -0.19
C ILE A 49 -0.45 -17.43 0.11
N LEU A 50 0.29 -18.51 0.36
CA LEU A 50 1.75 -18.43 0.57
C LEU A 50 2.46 -17.84 -0.64
N GLY A 51 2.06 -18.25 -1.85
CA GLY A 51 2.56 -17.69 -3.10
C GLY A 51 2.29 -16.19 -3.24
N ALA A 52 1.05 -15.76 -2.98
CA ALA A 52 0.66 -14.36 -3.10
C ALA A 52 1.36 -13.48 -2.06
N LEU A 53 1.43 -13.93 -0.80
CA LEU A 53 2.18 -13.26 0.27
C LEU A 53 3.66 -13.15 -0.09
N SER A 54 4.26 -14.21 -0.62
CA SER A 54 5.66 -14.21 -1.06
C SER A 54 5.88 -13.20 -2.18
N LEU A 55 5.00 -13.17 -3.18
CA LEU A 55 5.03 -12.16 -4.24
C LEU A 55 4.95 -10.73 -3.68
N ILE A 56 4.09 -10.46 -2.70
CA ILE A 56 3.99 -9.14 -2.06
C ILE A 56 5.29 -8.79 -1.32
N ILE A 57 5.79 -9.68 -0.47
CA ILE A 57 7.00 -9.46 0.34
C ILE A 57 8.21 -9.16 -0.56
N TRP A 58 8.37 -9.93 -1.64
CA TRP A 58 9.48 -9.77 -2.57
C TRP A 58 9.29 -8.58 -3.50
N THR A 59 8.06 -8.24 -3.91
CA THR A 59 7.78 -7.01 -4.66
C THR A 59 8.11 -5.77 -3.82
N ILE A 60 7.66 -5.71 -2.57
CA ILE A 60 8.03 -4.64 -1.63
C ILE A 60 9.55 -4.62 -1.44
N THR A 61 10.19 -5.77 -1.24
CA THR A 61 11.64 -5.82 -1.02
C THR A 61 12.43 -5.36 -2.25
N LEU A 62 12.12 -5.85 -3.44
CA LEU A 62 12.89 -5.54 -4.66
C LEU A 62 12.59 -4.13 -5.18
N LEU A 63 11.31 -3.73 -5.24
CA LEU A 63 10.95 -2.43 -5.76
C LEU A 63 11.20 -1.34 -4.72
N THR A 64 10.51 -1.39 -3.59
CA THR A 64 10.56 -0.28 -2.64
C THR A 64 11.87 -0.24 -1.85
N THR A 65 12.39 -1.40 -1.39
CA THR A 65 13.66 -1.40 -0.64
C THR A 65 14.87 -1.29 -1.58
N VAL A 66 15.04 -2.21 -2.54
CA VAL A 66 16.25 -2.24 -3.36
C VAL A 66 16.25 -1.13 -4.41
N LYS A 67 15.25 -1.06 -5.29
CA LYS A 67 15.21 -0.06 -6.37
C LYS A 67 15.06 1.36 -5.82
N TYR A 68 14.08 1.64 -4.96
CA TYR A 68 13.84 3.02 -4.50
C TYR A 68 14.75 3.42 -3.35
N VAL A 69 14.68 2.73 -2.21
CA VAL A 69 15.42 3.15 -1.02
C VAL A 69 16.93 3.00 -1.20
N LEU A 70 17.45 1.87 -1.70
CA LEU A 70 18.90 1.66 -1.78
C LEU A 70 19.57 2.26 -3.03
N ILE A 71 18.91 2.19 -4.18
CA ILE A 71 19.49 2.63 -5.47
C ILE A 71 19.05 4.05 -5.81
N ALA A 72 17.74 4.32 -5.94
CA ALA A 72 17.25 5.62 -6.41
C ALA A 72 17.64 6.77 -5.47
N MET A 73 17.64 6.56 -4.15
CA MET A 73 18.10 7.58 -3.17
C MET A 73 19.57 7.98 -3.33
N ARG A 74 20.38 7.24 -4.08
CA ARG A 74 21.77 7.61 -4.41
C ARG A 74 21.88 8.44 -5.68
N ALA A 75 20.84 8.44 -6.50
CA ALA A 75 20.75 9.22 -7.73
C ALA A 75 20.00 10.53 -7.43
N ASP A 76 20.58 11.38 -6.58
CA ASP A 76 20.05 12.71 -6.28
C ASP A 76 20.65 13.78 -7.21
N ASN A 77 19.86 14.82 -7.51
CA ASN A 77 20.32 16.00 -8.23
C ASN A 77 20.22 17.21 -7.29
N ASN A 78 21.34 17.62 -6.69
CA ASN A 78 21.37 18.67 -5.66
C ASN A 78 20.43 18.39 -4.47
N GLY A 79 20.27 17.12 -4.08
CA GLY A 79 19.36 16.71 -3.02
C GLY A 79 17.91 16.50 -3.44
N GLU A 80 17.52 16.83 -4.68
CA GLU A 80 16.20 16.54 -5.23
C GLU A 80 16.15 15.16 -5.91
N GLY A 81 15.02 14.49 -5.81
CA GLY A 81 14.74 13.22 -6.49
C GLY A 81 13.51 13.31 -7.38
N GLY A 82 13.07 12.19 -7.92
CA GLY A 82 11.95 12.11 -8.87
C GLY A 82 12.39 12.02 -10.34
N ILE A 83 11.42 11.75 -11.21
CA ILE A 83 11.67 11.45 -12.64
C ILE A 83 12.34 12.63 -13.35
N PHE A 84 11.91 13.86 -13.08
CA PHE A 84 12.49 15.05 -13.69
C PHE A 84 13.90 15.38 -13.17
N SER A 85 14.16 15.13 -11.89
CA SER A 85 15.49 15.25 -11.30
C SER A 85 16.47 14.25 -11.92
N LEU A 86 16.02 13.01 -12.15
CA LEU A 86 16.81 11.99 -12.84
C LEU A 86 17.07 12.36 -14.30
N TYR A 87 16.06 12.87 -15.02
CA TYR A 87 16.25 13.36 -16.39
C TYR A 87 17.26 14.52 -16.44
N ALA A 88 17.20 15.46 -15.49
CA ALA A 88 18.13 16.58 -15.42
C ALA A 88 19.61 16.16 -15.28
N LEU A 89 19.88 15.01 -14.63
CA LEU A 89 21.21 14.41 -14.53
C LEU A 89 21.68 13.80 -15.85
N VAL A 90 20.80 13.11 -16.58
CA VAL A 90 21.19 12.29 -17.74
C VAL A 90 21.03 13.02 -19.09
N LYS A 91 20.31 14.16 -19.12
CA LYS A 91 20.02 14.92 -20.35
C LYS A 91 21.24 15.30 -21.18
N LYS A 92 22.42 15.46 -20.57
CA LYS A 92 23.67 15.79 -21.25
C LYS A 92 24.24 14.63 -22.06
N VAL A 93 23.92 13.39 -21.69
CA VAL A 93 24.45 12.16 -22.30
C VAL A 93 23.40 11.49 -23.19
N ALA A 94 22.13 11.54 -22.79
CA ALA A 94 21.04 10.92 -23.53
C ALA A 94 19.81 11.85 -23.57
N PRO A 95 19.81 12.89 -24.42
CA PRO A 95 18.72 13.86 -24.50
C PRO A 95 17.39 13.22 -24.93
N TRP A 96 17.44 12.12 -25.70
CA TRP A 96 16.28 11.34 -26.14
C TRP A 96 15.47 10.74 -24.99
N LEU A 97 16.04 10.61 -23.78
CA LEU A 97 15.33 10.15 -22.59
C LEU A 97 14.23 11.11 -22.13
N ILE A 98 14.08 12.28 -22.75
CA ILE A 98 12.96 13.18 -22.47
C ILE A 98 11.62 12.53 -22.81
N PHE A 99 11.52 11.73 -23.87
CA PHE A 99 10.29 11.04 -24.24
C PHE A 99 9.83 10.06 -23.16
N PRO A 100 10.65 9.07 -22.72
CA PRO A 100 10.27 8.20 -21.62
C PRO A 100 10.09 8.96 -20.29
N ALA A 101 10.85 10.04 -20.04
CA ALA A 101 10.64 10.86 -18.85
C ALA A 101 9.28 11.58 -18.85
N MET A 102 8.83 12.11 -19.99
CA MET A 102 7.52 12.73 -20.13
C MET A 102 6.39 11.70 -19.98
N ILE A 103 6.53 10.52 -20.57
CA ILE A 103 5.57 9.41 -20.40
C ILE A 103 5.50 8.99 -18.92
N GLY A 104 6.67 8.84 -18.26
CA GLY A 104 6.74 8.53 -16.84
C GLY A 104 6.12 9.62 -15.97
N GLY A 105 6.37 10.90 -16.27
CA GLY A 105 5.76 12.03 -15.58
C GLY A 105 4.23 12.08 -15.74
N ALA A 106 3.73 11.80 -16.94
CA ALA A 106 2.28 11.70 -17.20
C ALA A 106 1.66 10.52 -16.43
N ALA A 107 2.34 9.37 -16.38
CA ALA A 107 1.91 8.22 -15.60
C ALA A 107 1.87 8.53 -14.10
N LEU A 108 2.86 9.24 -13.55
CA LEU A 108 2.85 9.70 -12.15
C LEU A 108 1.67 10.63 -11.85
N LEU A 109 1.35 11.55 -12.77
CA LEU A 109 0.19 12.43 -12.61
C LEU A 109 -1.12 11.65 -12.64
N ALA A 110 -1.25 10.67 -13.54
CA ALA A 110 -2.41 9.79 -13.59
C ALA A 110 -2.57 8.99 -12.30
N ASP A 111 -1.47 8.44 -11.77
CA ASP A 111 -1.45 7.69 -10.51
C ASP A 111 -1.90 8.57 -9.32
N GLY A 112 -1.36 9.80 -9.24
CA GLY A 112 -1.76 10.78 -8.22
C GLY A 112 -3.25 11.16 -8.24
N VAL A 113 -3.93 11.01 -9.38
CA VAL A 113 -5.40 11.21 -9.50
C VAL A 113 -6.18 9.94 -9.12
N LEU A 114 -5.66 8.76 -9.44
CA LEU A 114 -6.33 7.48 -9.19
C LEU A 114 -6.26 7.05 -7.72
N THR A 115 -5.14 7.27 -7.04
CA THR A 115 -4.92 6.83 -5.65
C THR A 115 -5.98 7.34 -4.68
N PRO A 116 -6.33 8.65 -4.62
CA PRO A 116 -7.38 9.13 -3.72
C PRO A 116 -8.74 8.49 -4.03
N ALA A 117 -9.06 8.24 -5.31
CA ALA A 117 -10.32 7.63 -5.70
C ALA A 117 -10.42 6.17 -5.23
N VAL A 118 -9.37 5.36 -5.45
CA VAL A 118 -9.36 3.93 -5.08
C VAL A 118 -9.34 3.76 -3.57
N THR A 119 -8.50 4.53 -2.87
CA THR A 119 -8.32 4.42 -1.41
C THR A 119 -9.58 4.86 -0.66
N VAL A 120 -10.16 6.02 -0.99
CA VAL A 120 -11.39 6.52 -0.36
C VAL A 120 -12.57 5.60 -0.67
N THR A 121 -12.71 5.15 -1.92
CA THR A 121 -13.78 4.21 -2.28
C THR A 121 -13.66 2.91 -1.47
N THR A 122 -12.46 2.34 -1.38
CA THR A 122 -12.23 1.11 -0.61
C THR A 122 -12.48 1.30 0.88
N ALA A 123 -12.14 2.48 1.43
CA ALA A 123 -12.44 2.82 2.82
C ALA A 123 -13.95 2.92 3.08
N VAL A 124 -14.70 3.60 2.19
CA VAL A 124 -16.17 3.73 2.28
C VAL A 124 -16.84 2.36 2.10
N GLU A 125 -16.38 1.54 1.17
CA GLU A 125 -16.83 0.14 1.02
C GLU A 125 -16.57 -0.68 2.28
N GLY A 126 -15.43 -0.45 2.95
CA GLY A 126 -15.09 -1.06 4.22
C GLY A 126 -16.12 -0.81 5.31
N LEU A 127 -16.80 0.34 5.29
CA LEU A 127 -17.85 0.64 6.25
C LEU A 127 -19.06 -0.29 6.14
N ARG A 128 -19.27 -0.97 5.00
CA ARG A 128 -20.33 -2.01 4.89
C ARG A 128 -20.14 -3.17 5.86
N SER A 129 -18.93 -3.34 6.42
CA SER A 129 -18.70 -4.30 7.49
C SER A 129 -19.46 -3.97 8.78
N ILE A 130 -19.96 -2.73 8.94
CA ILE A 130 -20.74 -2.26 10.08
C ILE A 130 -22.24 -2.40 9.77
N PRO A 131 -23.05 -3.10 10.59
CA PRO A 131 -24.47 -3.33 10.31
C PRO A 131 -25.28 -2.05 10.09
N ALA A 132 -25.04 -1.01 10.90
CA ALA A 132 -25.71 0.29 10.78
C ALA A 132 -25.39 0.96 9.44
N MET A 133 -24.13 0.93 9.02
CA MET A 133 -23.71 1.55 7.77
C MET A 133 -24.08 0.71 6.55
N ASN A 134 -24.15 -0.61 6.66
CA ASN A 134 -24.65 -1.48 5.60
C ASN A 134 -26.11 -1.16 5.23
N ARG A 135 -26.95 -0.82 6.23
CA ARG A 135 -28.34 -0.36 5.97
C ARG A 135 -28.38 0.96 5.20
N PHE A 136 -27.44 1.86 5.47
CA PHE A 136 -27.38 3.16 4.81
C PHE A 136 -26.77 3.09 3.40
N LEU A 137 -25.66 2.38 3.24
CA LEU A 137 -24.97 2.22 1.96
C LEU A 137 -25.75 1.31 1.00
N GLY A 138 -26.40 0.29 1.55
CA GLY A 138 -27.00 -0.80 0.78
C GLY A 138 -25.96 -1.63 0.00
N SER A 139 -26.46 -2.57 -0.79
CA SER A 139 -25.65 -3.41 -1.69
C SER A 139 -25.23 -2.70 -2.99
N GLY A 140 -25.85 -1.56 -3.31
CA GLY A 140 -25.59 -0.79 -4.54
C GLY A 140 -24.38 0.12 -4.45
N GLN A 141 -23.73 0.40 -5.58
CA GLN A 141 -22.54 1.27 -5.63
C GLN A 141 -22.86 2.78 -5.64
N ALA A 142 -24.11 3.18 -5.88
CA ALA A 142 -24.47 4.59 -6.03
C ALA A 142 -24.14 5.44 -4.78
N HIS A 143 -24.48 4.94 -3.59
CA HIS A 143 -24.21 5.65 -2.33
C HIS A 143 -22.71 5.72 -2.02
N VAL A 144 -21.95 4.66 -2.32
CA VAL A 144 -20.49 4.64 -2.15
C VAL A 144 -19.86 5.72 -3.03
N VAL A 145 -20.21 5.75 -4.32
CA VAL A 145 -19.70 6.76 -5.26
C VAL A 145 -20.07 8.18 -4.81
N LEU A 146 -21.31 8.40 -4.38
CA LEU A 146 -21.76 9.72 -3.91
C LEU A 146 -20.96 10.18 -2.68
N ILE A 147 -20.79 9.32 -1.67
CA ILE A 147 -20.03 9.63 -0.46
C ILE A 147 -18.57 9.87 -0.80
N THR A 148 -17.96 9.04 -1.65
CA THR A 148 -16.59 9.25 -2.13
C THR A 148 -16.43 10.61 -2.81
N LEU A 149 -17.36 10.99 -3.70
CA LEU A 149 -17.34 12.30 -4.35
C LEU A 149 -17.41 13.44 -3.33
N VAL A 150 -18.33 13.35 -2.35
CA VAL A 150 -18.44 14.36 -1.28
C VAL A 150 -17.16 14.46 -0.45
N ILE A 151 -16.57 13.33 -0.06
CA ILE A 151 -15.31 13.30 0.70
C ILE A 151 -14.19 13.94 -0.11
N ILE A 152 -13.98 13.51 -1.35
CA ILE A 152 -12.90 14.04 -2.21
C ILE A 152 -13.13 15.53 -2.46
N SER A 153 -14.33 15.96 -2.85
CA SER A 153 -14.65 17.38 -3.05
C SER A 153 -14.40 18.21 -1.79
N THR A 154 -14.75 17.70 -0.62
CA THR A 154 -14.50 18.39 0.66
C THR A 154 -13.01 18.47 0.98
N LEU A 155 -12.26 17.38 0.80
CA LEU A 155 -10.81 17.38 1.02
C LEU A 155 -10.10 18.37 0.10
N PHE A 156 -10.44 18.39 -1.20
CA PHE A 156 -9.91 19.37 -2.15
C PHE A 156 -10.35 20.79 -1.81
N ALA A 157 -11.59 21.00 -1.38
CA ALA A 157 -12.08 22.30 -0.95
C ALA A 157 -11.35 22.83 0.28
N VAL A 158 -10.81 21.97 1.17
CA VAL A 158 -10.05 22.38 2.36
C VAL A 158 -8.57 22.65 2.05
N GLN A 159 -8.02 22.12 0.96
CA GLN A 159 -6.60 22.29 0.61
C GLN A 159 -6.17 23.75 0.37
N TRP A 160 -7.11 24.64 -0.02
CA TRP A 160 -6.83 26.08 -0.16
C TRP A 160 -6.40 26.76 1.15
N ALA A 161 -6.73 26.18 2.31
CA ALA A 161 -6.38 26.72 3.63
C ALA A 161 -4.90 26.49 4.03
N GLY A 162 -4.12 25.83 3.17
CA GLY A 162 -2.67 25.69 3.29
C GLY A 162 -2.21 24.28 3.67
N THR A 163 -1.49 23.64 2.74
CA THR A 163 -0.95 22.27 2.85
C THR A 163 0.09 22.11 3.98
N SER A 164 0.75 23.19 4.39
CA SER A 164 1.81 23.16 5.42
C SER A 164 1.29 22.80 6.82
N LYS A 165 0.09 23.26 7.21
CA LYS A 165 -0.50 22.93 8.51
C LYS A 165 -1.05 21.51 8.54
N ILE A 166 -1.63 21.07 7.42
CA ILE A 166 -2.16 19.72 7.24
C ILE A 166 -1.02 18.68 7.28
N GLY A 167 0.09 18.92 6.57
CA GLY A 167 1.24 18.01 6.53
C GLY A 167 1.89 17.74 7.90
N LYS A 168 1.82 18.67 8.86
CA LYS A 168 2.33 18.45 10.23
C LYS A 168 1.44 17.52 11.06
N ALA A 169 0.13 17.55 10.86
CA ALA A 169 -0.81 16.67 11.55
C ALA A 169 -0.80 15.24 10.97
N PHE A 170 -0.41 15.08 9.71
CA PHE A 170 -0.35 13.77 9.04
C PHE A 170 0.70 12.82 9.65
N GLY A 171 1.81 13.33 10.17
CA GLY A 171 2.87 12.49 10.75
C GLY A 171 2.39 11.58 11.89
N PRO A 172 1.82 12.13 12.98
CA PRO A 172 1.24 11.34 14.06
C PRO A 172 0.15 10.39 13.61
N VAL A 173 -0.75 10.83 12.71
CA VAL A 173 -1.84 9.99 12.19
C VAL A 173 -1.30 8.78 11.45
N MET A 174 -0.30 8.97 10.57
CA MET A 174 0.32 7.88 9.83
C MET A 174 1.13 6.95 10.74
N LEU A 175 1.76 7.46 11.80
CA LEU A 175 2.42 6.60 12.79
C LEU A 175 1.42 5.68 13.50
N VAL A 176 0.27 6.23 13.92
CA VAL A 176 -0.82 5.45 14.52
C VAL A 176 -1.35 4.43 13.50
N TRP A 177 -1.54 4.85 12.25
CA TRP A 177 -1.98 3.98 11.17
C TRP A 177 -1.03 2.80 10.93
N PHE A 178 0.27 3.04 10.75
CA PHE A 178 1.24 1.95 10.56
C PHE A 178 1.34 1.04 11.78
N SER A 179 1.31 1.61 12.98
CA SER A 179 1.29 0.82 14.21
C SER A 179 0.05 -0.06 14.28
N PHE A 180 -1.12 0.47 13.92
CA PHE A 180 -2.36 -0.29 13.82
C PHE A 180 -2.25 -1.42 12.79
N LEU A 181 -1.73 -1.16 11.59
CA LEU A 181 -1.50 -2.19 10.58
C LEU A 181 -0.61 -3.33 11.10
N GLY A 182 0.50 -2.98 11.77
CA GLY A 182 1.45 -3.93 12.32
C GLY A 182 0.85 -4.76 13.47
N ILE A 183 0.14 -4.12 14.41
CA ILE A 183 -0.53 -4.79 15.54
C ILE A 183 -1.61 -5.75 15.02
N MET A 184 -2.49 -5.27 14.15
CA MET A 184 -3.57 -6.11 13.60
C MET A 184 -3.03 -7.29 12.80
N GLY A 185 -1.95 -7.08 12.05
CA GLY A 185 -1.25 -8.17 11.39
C GLY A 185 -0.70 -9.19 12.38
N LEU A 186 0.04 -8.72 13.38
CA LEU A 186 0.71 -9.56 14.37
C LEU A 186 -0.27 -10.44 15.17
N LEU A 187 -1.45 -9.92 15.51
CA LEU A 187 -2.49 -10.68 16.22
C LEU A 187 -2.91 -11.95 15.46
N HIS A 188 -3.00 -11.88 14.13
CA HIS A 188 -3.44 -13.01 13.29
C HIS A 188 -2.31 -13.89 12.77
N VAL A 189 -1.07 -13.40 12.69
CA VAL A 189 0.07 -14.20 12.22
C VAL A 189 0.24 -15.48 13.04
N PHE A 190 -0.04 -15.42 14.35
CA PHE A 190 0.09 -16.57 15.24
C PHE A 190 -1.05 -17.58 15.12
N ASP A 191 -2.20 -17.21 14.55
CA ASP A 191 -3.30 -18.15 14.28
C ASP A 191 -2.86 -19.24 13.29
N ARG A 192 -1.98 -18.86 12.34
CA ARG A 192 -1.46 -19.79 11.34
C ARG A 192 0.00 -19.49 11.00
N PRO A 193 0.97 -19.93 11.83
CA PRO A 193 2.39 -19.60 11.69
C PRO A 193 3.02 -20.04 10.35
N GLY A 194 2.38 -20.97 9.64
CA GLY A 194 2.79 -21.39 8.29
C GLY A 194 2.89 -20.23 7.29
N VAL A 195 2.18 -19.11 7.51
CA VAL A 195 2.31 -17.91 6.65
C VAL A 195 3.72 -17.34 6.61
N LEU A 196 4.55 -17.58 7.62
CA LEU A 196 5.95 -17.14 7.65
C LEU A 196 6.80 -17.83 6.57
N LEU A 197 6.35 -18.96 6.02
CA LEU A 197 7.01 -19.59 4.88
C LEU A 197 7.01 -18.69 3.64
N ALA A 198 6.10 -17.70 3.56
CA ALA A 198 6.04 -16.73 2.47
C ALA A 198 7.33 -15.90 2.31
N PHE A 199 8.17 -15.77 3.34
CA PHE A 199 9.48 -15.12 3.20
C PHE A 199 10.39 -15.84 2.19
N ASN A 200 10.17 -17.14 1.96
CA ASN A 200 10.92 -17.89 0.96
C ASN A 200 10.46 -17.52 -0.47
N PRO A 201 11.32 -16.95 -1.33
CA PRO A 201 10.97 -16.51 -2.69
C PRO A 201 10.55 -17.66 -3.61
N VAL A 202 10.84 -18.91 -3.23
CA VAL A 202 10.42 -20.09 -3.98
C VAL A 202 8.90 -20.13 -4.10
N TYR A 203 8.14 -19.70 -3.09
CA TYR A 203 6.68 -19.64 -3.17
C TYR A 203 6.21 -18.62 -4.21
N ALA A 204 6.86 -17.45 -4.29
CA ALA A 204 6.58 -16.44 -5.31
C ALA A 204 6.83 -16.97 -6.73
N ALA A 205 7.92 -17.70 -6.95
CA ALA A 205 8.20 -18.28 -8.26
C ALA A 205 7.21 -19.40 -8.62
N ARG A 206 6.89 -20.27 -7.66
CA ARG A 206 5.97 -21.41 -7.87
C ARG A 206 4.56 -20.96 -8.22
N ILE A 207 4.03 -19.91 -7.57
CA ILE A 207 2.65 -19.49 -7.79
C ILE A 207 2.41 -18.90 -9.19
N LEU A 208 3.45 -18.36 -9.84
CA LEU A 208 3.33 -17.80 -11.20
C LEU A 208 3.01 -18.87 -12.24
N VAL A 209 3.42 -20.12 -12.00
CA VAL A 209 3.20 -21.26 -12.90
C VAL A 209 2.24 -22.31 -12.31
N SER A 210 1.70 -22.04 -11.12
CA SER A 210 0.87 -23.00 -10.40
C SER A 210 -0.55 -23.05 -10.97
N PRO A 211 -1.19 -24.23 -11.05
CA PRO A 211 -2.59 -24.37 -11.47
C PRO A 211 -3.57 -23.70 -10.48
N TYR A 212 -3.15 -23.42 -9.24
CA TYR A 212 -3.98 -22.73 -8.25
C TYR A 212 -4.14 -21.23 -8.51
N ASN A 213 -3.27 -20.66 -9.35
CA ASN A 213 -3.34 -19.27 -9.78
C ASN A 213 -4.14 -19.15 -11.08
N LYS A 214 -5.45 -18.95 -10.94
CA LYS A 214 -6.36 -18.77 -12.09
C LYS A 214 -6.12 -17.47 -12.84
N ALA A 215 -5.53 -16.47 -12.18
CA ALA A 215 -5.14 -15.20 -12.81
C ALA A 215 -3.85 -15.32 -13.65
N GLY A 216 -3.08 -16.41 -13.50
CA GLY A 216 -1.78 -16.57 -14.14
C GLY A 216 -0.86 -15.38 -13.85
N PHE A 217 -0.17 -14.86 -14.87
CA PHE A 217 0.71 -13.70 -14.71
C PHE A 217 -0.01 -12.40 -14.33
N MET A 218 -1.33 -12.31 -14.52
CA MET A 218 -2.09 -11.09 -14.15
C MET A 218 -2.13 -10.85 -12.63
N ILE A 219 -1.83 -11.87 -11.81
CA ILE A 219 -1.66 -11.71 -10.36
C ILE A 219 -0.61 -10.64 -10.03
N LEU A 220 0.42 -10.49 -10.87
CA LEU A 220 1.48 -9.50 -10.68
C LEU A 220 0.93 -8.08 -10.71
N GLY A 221 -0.11 -7.79 -11.50
CA GLY A 221 -0.76 -6.49 -11.50
C GLY A 221 -1.39 -6.15 -10.15
N SER A 222 -2.05 -7.13 -9.52
CA SER A 222 -2.62 -6.96 -8.18
C SER A 222 -1.55 -6.89 -7.08
N VAL A 223 -0.43 -7.58 -7.25
CA VAL A 223 0.70 -7.50 -6.31
C VAL A 223 1.44 -6.18 -6.43
N PHE A 224 1.54 -5.61 -7.64
CA PHE A 224 2.24 -4.35 -7.88
C PHE A 224 1.62 -3.16 -7.13
N LEU A 225 0.29 -3.22 -6.93
CA LEU A 225 -0.48 -2.33 -6.07
C LEU A 225 0.00 -2.31 -4.60
N ALA A 226 0.84 -3.24 -4.15
CA ALA A 226 1.48 -3.19 -2.84
C ALA A 226 2.60 -2.16 -2.75
N THR A 227 3.00 -1.60 -3.88
CA THR A 227 4.14 -0.69 -4.02
C THR A 227 3.79 0.64 -4.68
N THR A 228 2.50 0.90 -4.90
CA THR A 228 1.99 2.25 -5.20
C THR A 228 2.36 3.19 -4.05
N GLY A 229 2.83 4.39 -4.35
CA GLY A 229 3.42 5.30 -3.38
C GLY A 229 4.94 5.16 -3.24
N ALA A 230 5.58 4.14 -3.81
CA ALA A 230 7.04 3.96 -3.72
C ALA A 230 7.83 5.06 -4.46
N GLU A 231 7.23 5.59 -5.52
CA GLU A 231 7.72 6.72 -6.30
C GLU A 231 7.66 8.04 -5.54
N ALA A 232 6.66 8.22 -4.67
CA ALA A 232 6.59 9.36 -3.75
C ALA A 232 7.82 9.45 -2.82
N LEU A 233 8.38 8.31 -2.40
CA LEU A 233 9.64 8.27 -1.64
C LEU A 233 10.75 9.00 -2.38
N TYR A 234 10.89 8.73 -3.68
CA TYR A 234 11.98 9.31 -4.46
C TYR A 234 11.72 10.78 -4.80
N SER A 235 10.49 11.17 -5.13
CA SER A 235 10.17 12.58 -5.41
C SER A 235 10.32 13.48 -4.18
N ASP A 236 9.94 13.02 -2.99
CA ASP A 236 9.96 13.83 -1.76
C ASP A 236 11.29 13.80 -1.01
N MET A 237 12.31 13.15 -1.56
CA MET A 237 13.65 13.10 -0.98
C MET A 237 14.22 14.50 -0.68
N GLY A 238 13.91 15.52 -1.50
CA GLY A 238 14.37 16.89 -1.29
C GLY A 238 13.81 17.56 -0.02
N HIS A 239 12.59 17.19 0.39
CA HIS A 239 11.91 17.79 1.54
C HIS A 239 12.35 17.16 2.87
N VAL A 240 12.51 15.84 2.91
CA VAL A 240 12.77 15.08 4.14
C VAL A 240 14.20 14.57 4.27
N GLY A 241 14.91 14.38 3.16
CA GLY A 241 16.29 13.92 3.12
C GLY A 241 16.44 12.40 3.26
N ARG A 242 17.42 11.86 2.51
CA ARG A 242 17.75 10.42 2.42
C ARG A 242 17.92 9.71 3.77
N GLY A 243 18.55 10.36 4.74
CA GLY A 243 18.87 9.75 6.03
C GLY A 243 17.64 9.41 6.87
N ASN A 244 16.57 10.23 6.76
CA ASN A 244 15.33 9.97 7.48
C ASN A 244 14.58 8.79 6.86
N ILE A 245 14.56 8.70 5.52
CA ILE A 245 13.96 7.58 4.79
C ILE A 245 14.62 6.26 5.17
N TYR A 246 15.96 6.21 5.29
CA TYR A 246 16.66 5.01 5.74
C TYR A 246 16.30 4.59 7.17
N ALA A 247 16.04 5.55 8.06
CA ALA A 247 15.69 5.26 9.45
C ALA A 247 14.23 4.82 9.61
N SER A 248 13.30 5.41 8.84
CA SER A 248 11.86 5.13 8.96
C SER A 248 11.38 3.94 8.12
N TRP A 249 12.05 3.64 7.01
CA TRP A 249 11.63 2.58 6.10
C TRP A 249 11.53 1.18 6.76
N PRO A 250 12.48 0.73 7.61
CA PRO A 250 12.38 -0.58 8.24
C PRO A 250 11.11 -0.76 9.08
N PHE A 251 10.69 0.27 9.80
CA PHE A 251 9.46 0.27 10.61
C PHE A 251 8.22 0.12 9.72
N VAL A 252 8.12 0.94 8.67
CA VAL A 252 6.99 0.92 7.72
C VAL A 252 6.92 -0.42 7.00
N LYS A 253 8.05 -0.92 6.51
CA LYS A 253 8.16 -2.24 5.87
C LYS A 253 7.69 -3.35 6.79
N ALA A 254 8.12 -3.34 8.05
CA ALA A 254 7.70 -4.35 9.02
C ALA A 254 6.18 -4.32 9.25
N CYS A 255 5.59 -3.14 9.43
CA CYS A 255 4.14 -2.99 9.61
C CYS A 255 3.35 -3.49 8.39
N LEU A 256 3.78 -3.15 7.17
CA LEU A 256 3.15 -3.61 5.94
C LEU A 256 3.23 -5.14 5.80
N ILE A 257 4.42 -5.72 5.98
CA ILE A 257 4.60 -7.17 5.88
C ILE A 257 3.77 -7.90 6.93
N LEU A 258 3.79 -7.45 8.19
CA LEU A 258 2.98 -8.05 9.24
C LEU A 258 1.49 -8.00 8.90
N ASN A 259 1.00 -6.88 8.37
CA ASN A 259 -0.38 -6.75 7.97
C ASN A 259 -0.78 -7.73 6.87
N TYR A 260 0.04 -7.86 5.82
CA TYR A 260 -0.22 -8.82 4.75
C TYR A 260 -0.18 -10.27 5.26
N LEU A 261 0.80 -10.62 6.10
CA LEU A 261 0.87 -11.94 6.71
C LEU A 261 -0.36 -12.25 7.56
N GLY A 262 -0.83 -11.29 8.37
CA GLY A 262 -2.05 -11.41 9.16
C GLY A 262 -3.30 -11.58 8.31
N GLN A 263 -3.45 -10.80 7.23
CA GLN A 263 -4.54 -10.97 6.26
C GLN A 263 -4.53 -12.38 5.65
N GLY A 264 -3.35 -12.91 5.30
CA GLY A 264 -3.21 -14.26 4.77
C GLY A 264 -3.53 -15.34 5.80
N ALA A 265 -3.06 -15.20 7.04
CA ALA A 265 -3.33 -16.15 8.13
C ALA A 265 -4.82 -16.20 8.47
N TRP A 266 -5.45 -15.03 8.55
CA TRP A 266 -6.89 -14.91 8.76
C TRP A 266 -7.67 -15.55 7.61
N THR A 267 -7.28 -15.26 6.35
CA THR A 267 -7.90 -15.84 5.16
C THR A 267 -7.86 -17.36 5.20
N LEU A 268 -6.68 -17.96 5.46
CA LEU A 268 -6.50 -19.41 5.52
C LEU A 268 -7.27 -20.11 6.64
N THR A 269 -7.52 -19.41 7.75
CA THR A 269 -8.33 -19.94 8.85
C THR A 269 -9.82 -19.95 8.50
N HIS A 270 -10.24 -19.09 7.56
CA HIS A 270 -11.63 -18.84 7.23
C HIS A 270 -12.03 -19.29 5.81
N THR A 271 -11.14 -19.92 5.05
CA THR A 271 -11.39 -20.40 3.68
C THR A 271 -12.53 -21.42 3.58
N ALA A 272 -12.76 -22.21 4.63
CA ALA A 272 -13.84 -23.21 4.67
C ALA A 272 -15.21 -22.63 5.09
N SER A 273 -15.28 -21.34 5.45
CA SER A 273 -16.52 -20.72 5.91
C SER A 273 -17.41 -20.35 4.71
N GLY A 274 -18.48 -21.11 4.48
CA GLY A 274 -19.45 -20.86 3.40
C GLY A 274 -20.11 -19.48 3.47
N THR A 275 -20.24 -18.90 4.67
CA THR A 275 -20.76 -17.54 4.88
C THR A 275 -19.82 -16.46 4.35
N LEU A 276 -18.50 -16.64 4.47
CA LEU A 276 -17.51 -15.67 3.96
C LEU A 276 -17.32 -15.79 2.45
N ALA A 277 -17.46 -17.00 1.90
CA ALA A 277 -17.50 -17.23 0.46
C ALA A 277 -18.69 -16.57 -0.23
N ALA A 278 -19.80 -16.38 0.50
CA ALA A 278 -21.01 -15.74 -0.02
C ALA A 278 -20.97 -14.21 -0.01
N ILE A 279 -19.97 -13.57 0.62
CA ILE A 279 -19.84 -12.11 0.67
C ILE A 279 -19.29 -11.60 -0.66
N PRO A 280 -20.06 -10.84 -1.46
CA PRO A 280 -19.54 -10.22 -2.68
C PRO A 280 -18.46 -9.19 -2.33
N ASP A 281 -17.35 -9.21 -3.07
CA ASP A 281 -16.23 -8.27 -2.88
C ASP A 281 -15.65 -8.25 -1.44
N MET A 282 -15.64 -9.40 -0.77
CA MET A 282 -15.07 -9.57 0.57
C MET A 282 -13.63 -9.03 0.64
N ASN A 283 -13.38 -8.19 1.65
CA ASN A 283 -12.08 -7.58 1.87
C ASN A 283 -11.44 -8.15 3.14
N PRO A 284 -10.36 -8.95 3.02
CA PRO A 284 -9.68 -9.55 4.17
C PRO A 284 -9.21 -8.52 5.19
N PHE A 285 -8.84 -7.32 4.75
CA PHE A 285 -8.40 -6.25 5.63
C PHE A 285 -9.44 -5.88 6.68
N PHE A 286 -10.70 -5.66 6.27
CA PHE A 286 -11.76 -5.30 7.20
C PHE A 286 -12.26 -6.53 7.96
N GLN A 287 -12.24 -7.70 7.33
CA GLN A 287 -12.74 -8.94 7.91
C GLN A 287 -11.80 -9.59 8.93
N MET A 288 -10.52 -9.23 8.95
CA MET A 288 -9.63 -9.65 10.05
C MET A 288 -9.81 -8.80 11.31
N LEU A 289 -10.40 -7.59 11.23
CA LEU A 289 -10.52 -6.74 12.42
C LEU A 289 -11.49 -7.35 13.45
N PRO A 290 -11.18 -7.37 14.76
CA PRO A 290 -12.12 -7.75 15.80
C PRO A 290 -13.41 -6.94 15.70
N GLU A 291 -14.56 -7.56 15.99
CA GLU A 291 -15.87 -6.89 15.89
C GLU A 291 -15.92 -5.60 16.72
N ALA A 292 -15.32 -5.61 17.93
CA ALA A 292 -15.23 -4.43 18.81
C ALA A 292 -14.45 -3.24 18.19
N LEU A 293 -13.53 -3.51 17.26
CA LEU A 293 -12.75 -2.49 16.55
C LEU A 293 -13.40 -2.06 15.22
N ARG A 294 -14.38 -2.80 14.70
CA ARG A 294 -15.19 -2.37 13.54
C ARG A 294 -16.21 -1.29 13.90
N ALA A 295 -16.44 -1.09 15.21
CA ALA A 295 -17.28 -0.11 15.92
C ALA A 295 -18.43 -0.81 16.71
N PRO A 296 -18.87 -0.22 17.84
CA PRO A 296 -20.14 -0.58 18.50
C PRO A 296 -21.37 -0.30 17.62
#